data_AF-A0A920TNU1-F1
#
_entry.id   AF-A0A920TNU1-F1
#
_cell.length_a   1.000
_cell.length_b   1.000
_cell.length_c   1.000
_cell.angle_alpha   90.00
_cell.angle_beta   90.00
_cell.angle_gamma   90.00
#
_symmetry.space_group_name_H-M   'P 1'
#
loop_
_entity.id
_entity.type
_entity.pdbx_description
1 polymer ?
#
loop_
_entity_poly.entity_id
_entity_poly.type
_entity_poly.pdbx_seq_one_letter_code
_entity_poly.pdbx_strand_id
1 'polypeptide(L)'
;MIQKTRHSWVGEGSLPIKKKANVGPPAKLSQPVIEQLFVGSSDGIDQDEFERKLYLIRKQFSHQLRTNKKLTQASLLFACSLSSKIIVYKGMLTPSQLFPFFPDLEQKKF
;
A
#
# COMPACT_ATOMS: atom_id res chain seq x y z
N MET A 1 -5.03 -8.79 -12.40
CA MET A 1 -3.87 -8.06 -12.95
C MET A 1 -2.54 -8.70 -12.54
N ILE A 2 -2.36 -9.07 -11.27
CA ILE A 2 -1.17 -9.81 -10.78
C ILE A 2 -1.05 -11.20 -11.40
N GLN A 3 -2.18 -11.85 -11.73
CA GLN A 3 -2.20 -13.15 -12.43
C GLN A 3 -1.59 -13.16 -13.84
N LYS A 4 -1.36 -11.99 -14.48
CA LYS A 4 -0.67 -11.91 -15.79
C LYS A 4 0.86 -11.87 -15.68
N THR A 5 1.39 -11.60 -14.50
CA THR A 5 2.82 -11.71 -14.19
C THR A 5 3.09 -13.05 -13.53
N ARG A 6 4.24 -13.70 -13.78
CA ARG A 6 4.63 -14.99 -13.16
C ARG A 6 4.86 -14.90 -11.63
N HIS A 7 4.21 -13.99 -10.92
CA HIS A 7 4.31 -13.82 -9.47
C HIS A 7 3.05 -14.34 -8.79
N SER A 8 3.23 -14.96 -7.62
CA SER A 8 2.11 -15.42 -6.80
C SER A 8 1.50 -14.24 -6.03
N TRP A 9 0.18 -14.12 -6.11
CA TRP A 9 -0.57 -13.26 -5.20
C TRP A 9 -0.78 -14.02 -3.90
N VAL A 10 -0.33 -13.44 -2.78
CA VAL A 10 -0.32 -14.12 -1.48
C VAL A 10 -1.52 -13.70 -0.61
N GLY A 11 -2.11 -12.53 -0.87
CA GLY A 11 -3.33 -12.07 -0.22
C GLY A 11 -3.47 -10.54 -0.16
N GLU A 12 -4.58 -10.10 0.43
CA GLU A 12 -4.85 -8.71 0.82
C GLU A 12 -5.06 -8.64 2.34
N GLY A 13 -4.45 -7.65 2.99
CA GLY A 13 -4.58 -7.41 4.43
C GLY A 13 -5.08 -6.00 4.69
N SER A 14 -6.19 -5.85 5.40
CA SER A 14 -6.63 -4.54 5.88
C SER A 14 -5.71 -4.09 7.02
N LEU A 15 -5.23 -2.85 6.95
CA LEU A 15 -4.38 -2.29 7.99
C LEU A 15 -5.24 -1.93 9.21
N PRO A 16 -4.87 -2.38 10.42
CA PRO A 16 -5.63 -2.07 11.63
C PRO A 16 -5.47 -0.60 12.02
N ILE A 17 -6.35 0.29 11.56
CA ILE A 17 -6.29 1.71 11.90
C ILE A 17 -7.02 1.97 13.22
N LYS A 18 -6.32 2.55 14.22
CA LYS A 18 -6.91 2.82 15.55
C LYS A 18 -7.39 4.27 15.70
N LYS A 19 -8.58 4.44 16.30
CA LYS A 19 -9.13 5.76 16.67
C LYS A 19 -8.32 6.50 17.76
N LYS A 20 -7.37 5.81 18.41
CA LYS A 20 -6.53 6.34 19.51
C LYS A 20 -5.69 7.55 19.10
N ALA A 21 -5.35 7.69 17.82
CA ALA A 21 -4.56 8.79 17.29
C ALA A 21 -5.24 10.17 17.34
N ASN A 22 -6.53 10.25 17.69
CA ASN A 22 -7.29 11.51 17.76
C ASN A 22 -7.10 12.42 16.52
N VAL A 23 -7.25 11.81 15.33
CA VAL A 23 -7.11 12.51 14.06
C VAL A 23 -8.21 13.56 13.90
N GLY A 24 -7.86 14.74 13.38
CA GLY A 24 -8.79 15.85 13.17
C GLY A 24 -9.91 15.51 12.16
N PRO A 25 -11.07 16.18 12.22
CA PRO A 25 -12.20 15.90 11.33
C PRO A 25 -11.87 15.97 9.82
N PRO A 26 -11.10 16.95 9.31
CA PRO A 26 -10.77 17.01 7.88
C PRO A 26 -9.97 15.79 7.41
N ALA A 27 -9.01 15.33 8.22
CA ALA A 27 -8.18 14.18 7.91
C ALA A 27 -8.97 12.85 7.99
N LYS A 28 -9.97 12.75 8.87
CA LYS A 28 -10.91 11.61 8.91
C LYS A 28 -11.82 11.57 7.69
N LEU A 29 -12.36 12.72 7.27
CA LEU A 29 -13.25 12.83 6.12
C LEU A 29 -12.56 12.48 4.79
N SER A 30 -11.26 12.74 4.71
CA SER A 30 -10.43 12.47 3.54
C SER A 30 -9.59 11.19 3.68
N GLN A 31 -9.83 10.40 4.73
CA GLN A 31 -9.10 9.17 4.98
C GLN A 31 -9.43 8.14 3.89
N PRO A 32 -8.42 7.64 3.15
CA PRO A 32 -8.66 6.56 2.19
C PRO A 32 -8.84 5.23 2.92
N VAL A 33 -9.44 4.26 2.23
CA VAL A 33 -9.28 2.85 2.60
C VAL A 33 -7.80 2.49 2.40
N ILE A 34 -7.18 1.91 3.43
CA ILE A 34 -5.76 1.55 3.40
C ILE A 34 -5.63 0.03 3.45
N GLU A 35 -5.03 -0.54 2.42
CA GLU A 35 -4.85 -1.99 2.25
C GLU A 35 -3.40 -2.30 1.91
N GLN A 36 -2.95 -3.48 2.36
CA GLN A 36 -1.66 -4.06 2.00
C GLN A 36 -1.84 -5.20 1.01
N LEU A 37 -0.97 -5.19 0.01
CA LEU A 37 -0.89 -6.23 -1.01
C LEU A 37 0.38 -7.05 -0.80
N PHE A 38 0.23 -8.36 -0.65
CA PHE A 38 1.36 -9.28 -0.54
C PHE A 38 1.63 -9.97 -1.88
N VAL A 39 2.86 -9.79 -2.38
CA VAL A 39 3.32 -10.36 -3.66
C VAL A 39 4.51 -11.26 -3.38
N GLY A 40 4.41 -12.53 -3.82
CA GLY A 40 5.50 -13.49 -3.74
C GLY A 40 6.45 -13.38 -4.92
N SER A 41 7.74 -13.57 -4.65
CA SER A 41 8.73 -13.76 -5.69
C SER A 41 8.51 -15.10 -6.40
N SER A 42 8.86 -15.17 -7.68
CA SER A 42 8.85 -16.41 -8.44
C SER A 42 10.20 -17.12 -8.35
N ASP A 43 10.24 -18.44 -8.47
CA ASP A 43 11.49 -19.17 -8.40
C ASP A 43 12.51 -18.69 -9.46
N GLY A 44 13.77 -18.59 -9.06
CA GLY A 44 14.89 -18.29 -9.96
C GLY A 44 15.09 -16.82 -10.35
N ILE A 45 14.37 -15.87 -9.73
CA ILE A 45 14.64 -14.43 -9.92
C ILE A 45 15.46 -13.90 -8.76
N ASP A 46 16.38 -12.99 -9.06
CA ASP A 46 17.13 -12.29 -8.02
C ASP A 46 16.31 -11.14 -7.42
N GLN A 47 16.85 -10.58 -6.33
CA GLN A 47 16.21 -9.54 -5.55
C GLN A 47 16.02 -8.23 -6.34
N ASP A 48 16.94 -7.86 -7.23
CA ASP A 48 16.88 -6.60 -7.98
C ASP A 48 15.96 -6.72 -9.19
N GLU A 49 15.89 -7.89 -9.80
CA GLU A 49 14.89 -8.25 -10.79
C GLU A 49 13.49 -8.21 -10.17
N PHE A 50 13.32 -8.74 -8.95
CA PHE A 50 12.03 -8.67 -8.26
C PHE A 50 11.61 -7.23 -7.96
N GLU A 51 12.51 -6.38 -7.45
CA GLU A 51 12.24 -4.95 -7.23
C GLU A 51 11.87 -4.21 -8.52
N ARG A 52 12.55 -4.49 -9.64
CA ARG A 52 12.20 -3.94 -10.96
C ARG A 52 10.80 -4.35 -11.39
N LYS A 53 10.41 -5.61 -11.17
CA LYS A 53 9.06 -6.09 -11.51
C LYS A 53 8.00 -5.44 -10.63
N LEU A 54 8.23 -5.32 -9.33
CA LEU A 54 7.35 -4.59 -8.41
C LEU A 54 7.19 -3.12 -8.80
N TYR A 55 8.27 -2.45 -9.22
CA TYR A 55 8.22 -1.10 -9.77
C TYR A 55 7.30 -1.00 -11.00
N LEU A 56 7.46 -1.93 -11.96
CA LEU A 56 6.63 -1.97 -13.16
C LEU A 56 5.16 -2.23 -12.83
N ILE A 57 4.87 -3.17 -11.93
CA ILE A 57 3.51 -3.46 -11.45
C ILE A 57 2.89 -2.20 -10.86
N ARG A 58 3.58 -1.50 -9.97
CA ARG A 58 3.10 -0.24 -9.35
C ARG A 58 2.80 0.84 -10.39
N LYS A 59 3.69 0.99 -11.39
CA LYS A 59 3.53 1.96 -12.48
C LYS A 59 2.31 1.62 -13.35
N GLN A 60 2.16 0.36 -13.74
CA GLN A 60 1.02 -0.12 -14.53
C GLN A 60 -0.31 0.00 -13.76
N PHE A 61 -0.34 -0.42 -12.50
CA PHE A 61 -1.49 -0.28 -11.60
C PHE A 61 -1.97 1.17 -11.55
N SER A 62 -1.04 2.10 -11.29
CA SER A 62 -1.36 3.52 -11.18
C SER A 62 -1.89 4.08 -12.50
N HIS A 63 -1.28 3.72 -13.62
CA HIS A 63 -1.69 4.23 -14.93
C HIS A 63 -3.06 3.69 -15.36
N GLN A 64 -3.29 2.38 -15.19
CA GLN A 64 -4.53 1.74 -15.64
C GLN A 64 -5.74 2.15 -14.81
N LEU A 65 -5.60 2.20 -13.48
CA LEU A 65 -6.76 2.51 -12.63
C LEU A 65 -7.10 4.00 -12.62
N ARG A 66 -6.10 4.89 -12.64
CA ARG A 66 -6.35 6.34 -12.67
C ARG A 66 -7.02 6.82 -13.96
N THR A 67 -6.82 6.10 -15.06
CA THR A 67 -7.43 6.42 -16.36
C THR A 67 -8.73 5.67 -16.61
N ASN A 68 -9.13 4.77 -15.71
CA ASN A 68 -10.32 3.96 -15.86
C ASN A 68 -11.58 4.77 -15.54
N LYS A 69 -12.32 5.16 -16.59
CA LYS A 69 -13.58 5.92 -16.49
C LYS A 69 -14.71 5.18 -15.77
N LYS A 70 -14.59 3.86 -15.54
CA LYS A 70 -15.58 3.08 -14.79
C LYS A 70 -15.44 3.23 -13.27
N LEU A 71 -14.32 3.78 -12.78
CA LEU A 71 -14.07 3.97 -11.36
C LEU A 71 -14.41 5.42 -10.97
N THR A 72 -15.32 5.59 -10.02
CA THR A 72 -15.80 6.92 -9.57
C THR A 72 -14.73 7.75 -8.88
N GLN A 73 -13.73 7.12 -8.25
CA GLN A 73 -12.66 7.78 -7.50
C GLN A 73 -11.26 7.43 -8.03
N ALA A 74 -11.17 7.16 -9.34
CA ALA A 74 -9.93 6.75 -10.02
C ALA A 74 -8.71 7.63 -9.68
N SER A 75 -8.89 8.95 -9.60
CA SER A 75 -7.83 9.93 -9.33
C SER A 75 -7.28 9.86 -7.90
N LEU A 76 -8.06 9.35 -6.94
CA LEU A 76 -7.68 9.24 -5.53
C LEU A 76 -6.87 7.96 -5.24
N LEU A 77 -6.84 7.01 -6.18
CA LEU A 77 -6.08 5.77 -6.03
C LEU A 77 -4.56 6.02 -6.07
N PHE A 78 -3.86 5.46 -5.09
CA PHE A 78 -2.41 5.61 -4.97
C PHE A 78 -1.81 4.45 -4.18
N ALA A 79 -0.65 3.95 -4.64
CA ALA A 79 0.18 3.00 -3.90
C ALA A 79 1.39 3.72 -3.30
N CYS A 80 1.49 3.75 -1.97
CA CYS A 80 2.57 4.42 -1.23
C CYS A 80 3.95 3.85 -1.53
N SER A 81 4.03 2.52 -1.50
CA SER A 81 5.22 1.74 -1.82
C SER A 81 4.76 0.41 -2.41
N LEU A 82 5.61 -0.22 -3.21
CA LEU A 82 5.49 -1.62 -3.57
C LEU A 82 6.92 -2.12 -3.81
N SER A 83 7.50 -2.65 -2.74
CA SER A 83 8.88 -3.11 -2.66
C SER A 83 8.93 -4.19 -1.58
N SER A 84 9.85 -5.14 -1.74
CA SER A 84 10.17 -6.12 -0.71
C SER A 84 11.25 -5.63 0.27
N LYS A 85 11.90 -4.50 -0.03
CA LYS A 85 12.91 -3.86 0.83
C LYS A 85 12.34 -2.71 1.68
N ILE A 86 11.34 -1.99 1.17
CA ILE A 86 10.85 -0.74 1.79
C ILE A 86 9.32 -0.71 1.81
N ILE A 87 8.76 -0.44 3.00
CA ILE A 87 7.34 -0.13 3.19
C ILE A 87 7.16 1.30 3.74
N VAL A 88 6.21 2.05 3.18
CA VAL A 88 5.94 3.45 3.58
C VAL A 88 4.59 3.54 4.31
N TYR A 89 4.66 3.86 5.61
CA TYR A 89 3.50 4.26 6.41
C TYR A 89 3.39 5.78 6.41
N LYS A 90 2.32 6.31 5.80
CA LYS A 90 2.08 7.75 5.73
C LYS A 90 0.59 8.08 5.81
N GLY A 91 0.29 9.27 6.28
CA GLY A 91 -1.06 9.82 6.33
C GLY A 91 -1.05 11.31 6.64
N MET A 92 -2.23 11.94 6.60
CA MET A 92 -2.41 13.32 7.09
C MET A 92 -2.48 13.30 8.62
N LEU A 93 -1.30 13.20 9.23
CA LEU A 93 -1.09 13.02 10.66
C LEU A 93 0.07 13.92 11.13
N THR A 94 0.04 14.35 12.39
CA THR A 94 1.25 14.88 13.03
C THR A 94 2.20 13.73 13.37
N PRO A 95 3.51 13.99 13.56
CA PRO A 95 4.48 12.94 13.93
C PRO A 95 4.06 12.15 15.17
N SER A 96 3.48 12.81 16.18
CA SER A 96 2.98 12.18 17.41
C SER A 96 1.77 11.25 17.19
N GLN A 97 1.05 11.40 16.09
CA GLN A 97 -0.13 10.60 15.77
C GLN A 97 0.20 9.34 14.96
N LEU A 98 1.41 9.23 14.41
CA LEU A 98 1.78 8.15 13.49
C LEU A 98 1.68 6.76 14.15
N PHE A 99 2.39 6.54 15.26
CA PHE A 99 2.40 5.26 15.98
C PHE A 99 1.02 4.88 16.54
N PRO A 100 0.27 5.79 17.18
CA PRO A 100 -1.09 5.48 17.63
C PRO A 100 -2.08 5.19 16.49
N PHE A 101 -1.81 5.66 15.27
CA PHE A 101 -2.67 5.44 14.10
C PHE A 101 -2.37 4.11 13.43
N PHE A 102 -1.08 3.77 13.29
CA PHE A 102 -0.59 2.51 12.73
C PHE A 102 0.03 1.63 13.84
N PRO A 103 -0.77 0.80 14.52
CA PRO A 103 -0.29 -0.02 15.64
C PRO A 103 0.74 -1.07 15.23
N ASP A 104 0.84 -1.39 13.94
CA ASP A 104 1.88 -2.29 13.43
C ASP A 104 3.28 -1.74 13.71
N LEU A 105 3.44 -0.41 13.71
CA LEU A 105 4.69 0.26 14.04
C LEU A 105 5.10 0.11 15.52
N GLU A 106 4.16 -0.28 16.39
CA GLU A 106 4.41 -0.52 17.81
C GLU A 106 4.75 -2.01 18.11
N GLN A 107 4.65 -2.89 17.10
CA GLN A 107 4.95 -4.32 17.27
C GLN A 107 6.47 -4.56 17.28
N LYS A 108 6.92 -5.46 18.16
CA LYS A 108 8.36 -5.82 18.27
C LYS A 108 8.96 -6.44 17.00
N LYS A 109 8.13 -6.97 16.12
CA LYS A 109 8.53 -7.64 14.87
C LYS A 109 8.44 -6.72 13.64
N PHE A 110 8.09 -5.46 13.86
CA PHE A 110 8.14 -4.44 12.83
C PHE A 110 9.58 -4.01 12.54
#